data_AF-A0A501WK81-F1
#
_entry.id   AF-A0A501WK81-F1
#
_cell.length_a   1.000
_cell.length_b   1.000
_cell.length_c   1.000
_cell.angle_alpha   90.00
_cell.angle_beta   90.00
_cell.angle_gamma   90.00
#
_symmetry.space_group_name_H-M   'P 1'
#
loop_
_entity.id
_entity.type
_entity.pdbx_description
1 polymer ?
#
loop_
_entity_poly.entity_id
_entity_poly.type
_entity_poly.pdbx_seq_one_letter_code
_entity_poly.pdbx_strand_id
1 'polypeptide(L)'
;MRPIHLLSALLLIGAAARAEEAISPGPLGQDAETCADFVALDEGDRVGALTAIEPFGDDIGAEDEAAARDWADEVARQCEGHPDLSLTAAAAAANLSLGEDD
;
A
#
# COMPACT_ATOMS: atom_id res chain seq x y z
N MET A 1 51.59 23.78 -27.13
CA MET A 1 50.26 23.93 -27.76
C MET A 1 49.34 22.89 -27.13
N ARG A 2 48.20 23.31 -26.61
CA ARG A 2 47.34 22.55 -25.67
C ARG A 2 46.37 21.61 -26.40
N PRO A 3 46.09 20.40 -25.91
CA PRO A 3 44.88 19.68 -26.26
C PRO A 3 43.72 20.15 -25.36
N ILE A 4 42.69 20.74 -25.96
CA ILE A 4 41.40 21.04 -25.31
C ILE A 4 40.50 19.86 -25.64
N HIS A 5 40.42 18.88 -24.75
CA HIS A 5 39.42 17.84 -24.85
C HIS A 5 38.11 18.34 -24.23
N LEU A 6 37.12 18.41 -25.11
CA LEU A 6 35.68 18.51 -24.89
C LEU A 6 35.22 17.96 -23.53
N LEU A 7 34.70 18.86 -22.69
CA LEU A 7 33.90 18.54 -21.53
C LEU A 7 32.42 18.70 -21.92
N SER A 8 31.84 17.66 -22.52
CA SER A 8 30.40 17.59 -22.82
C SER A 8 29.86 16.22 -22.41
N ALA A 9 29.33 16.13 -21.19
CA ALA A 9 28.35 15.12 -20.79
C ALA A 9 27.85 15.41 -19.38
N LEU A 10 26.95 16.37 -19.22
CA LEU A 10 26.04 16.40 -18.07
C LEU A 10 24.65 16.01 -18.61
N LEU A 11 24.49 14.70 -18.72
CA LEU A 11 23.20 14.03 -18.90
C LEU A 11 22.36 14.31 -17.65
N LEU A 12 21.49 15.32 -17.76
CA LEU A 12 20.34 15.52 -16.88
C LEU A 12 19.35 14.38 -17.14
N ILE A 13 19.64 13.20 -16.60
CA ILE A 13 18.70 12.08 -16.60
C ILE A 13 17.63 12.39 -15.57
N GLY A 14 16.39 12.35 -16.06
CA GLY A 14 15.20 12.81 -15.39
C GLY A 14 15.01 12.24 -14.00
N ALA A 15 14.79 13.15 -13.05
CA ALA A 15 14.00 12.84 -11.87
C ALA A 15 12.57 12.54 -12.33
N ALA A 16 12.31 11.29 -12.68
CA ALA A 16 10.96 10.75 -12.63
C ALA A 16 10.57 10.78 -11.15
N ALA A 17 10.02 11.91 -10.70
CA ALA A 17 9.21 11.94 -9.50
C ALA A 17 8.02 11.04 -9.79
N ARG A 18 8.13 9.76 -9.42
CA ARG A 18 6.95 8.94 -9.20
C ARG A 18 6.25 9.65 -8.06
N ALA A 19 5.10 10.25 -8.35
CA ALA A 19 4.15 10.59 -7.32
C ALA A 19 3.75 9.26 -6.67
N GLU A 20 4.50 8.87 -5.64
CA GLU A 20 3.99 8.01 -4.59
C GLU A 20 2.84 8.84 -4.01
N GLU A 21 1.63 8.58 -4.49
CA GLU A 21 0.42 9.06 -3.86
C GLU A 21 0.48 8.53 -2.44
N ALA A 22 0.87 9.40 -1.52
CA ALA A 22 1.19 9.05 -0.15
C ALA A 22 -0.13 8.67 0.51
N ILE A 23 -0.40 7.37 0.53
CA ILE A 23 -1.51 6.78 1.26
C ILE A 23 -1.34 7.21 2.71
N SER A 24 -2.20 8.11 3.17
CA SER A 24 -2.14 8.65 4.51
C SER A 24 -2.85 7.67 5.45
N PRO A 25 -2.26 7.32 6.60
CA PRO A 25 -3.03 6.62 7.63
C PRO A 25 -4.26 7.48 7.94
N GLY A 26 -5.45 6.89 7.92
CA GLY A 26 -6.69 7.63 8.15
C GLY A 26 -6.75 8.23 9.55
N PRO A 27 -7.74 9.11 9.79
CA PRO A 27 -7.81 10.00 10.96
C PRO A 27 -7.92 9.28 12.32
N LEU A 28 -8.03 7.95 12.34
CA LEU A 28 -8.18 7.18 13.58
C LEU A 28 -6.91 6.56 14.12
N GLY A 29 -5.80 6.45 13.37
CA GLY A 29 -4.53 5.99 13.92
C GLY A 29 -4.60 4.70 14.76
N GLN A 30 -5.55 3.81 14.48
CA GLN A 30 -5.76 2.58 15.26
C GLN A 30 -4.92 1.45 14.67
N ASP A 31 -3.64 1.46 15.05
CA ASP A 31 -2.77 0.35 15.45
C ASP A 31 -3.03 -1.05 14.85
N ALA A 32 -3.07 -1.15 13.54
CA ALA A 32 -2.38 -2.24 12.85
C ALA A 32 -1.30 -1.58 11.99
N GLU A 33 -0.26 -1.05 12.63
CA GLU A 33 0.82 -0.36 11.92
C GLU A 33 1.61 -1.33 11.03
N THR A 34 1.64 -2.61 11.42
CA THR A 34 2.42 -3.64 10.74
C THR A 34 1.57 -4.85 10.35
N CYS A 35 2.06 -5.56 9.34
CA CYS A 35 1.53 -6.84 8.91
C CYS A 35 1.50 -7.88 10.03
N ALA A 36 2.47 -7.87 10.97
CA ALA A 36 2.48 -8.78 12.12
C ALA A 36 1.27 -8.57 13.04
N ASP A 37 0.90 -7.31 13.30
CA ASP A 37 -0.26 -6.98 14.12
C ASP A 37 -1.57 -7.35 13.40
N PHE A 38 -1.65 -7.08 12.10
CA PHE A 38 -2.82 -7.36 11.28
C PHE A 38 -3.16 -8.86 11.18
N VAL A 39 -2.16 -9.72 10.91
CA VAL A 39 -2.41 -11.16 10.78
C VAL A 39 -2.80 -11.83 12.11
N ALA A 40 -2.49 -11.20 13.23
CA ALA A 40 -2.87 -11.67 14.56
C ALA A 40 -4.33 -11.35 14.93
N LEU A 41 -5.00 -10.46 14.18
CA LEU A 41 -6.41 -10.14 14.37
C LEU A 41 -7.33 -11.27 13.89
N ASP A 42 -8.50 -11.37 14.51
CA ASP A 42 -9.61 -12.19 14.03
C ASP A 42 -10.22 -11.58 12.75
N GLU A 43 -10.91 -12.39 11.94
CA GLU A 43 -11.45 -12.00 10.62
C GLU A 43 -12.29 -10.70 10.66
N GLY A 44 -13.18 -10.57 11.66
CA GLY A 44 -14.01 -9.37 11.80
C GLY A 44 -13.22 -8.11 12.18
N ASP A 45 -12.16 -8.26 12.97
CA ASP A 45 -11.32 -7.15 13.41
C ASP A 45 -10.37 -6.70 12.29
N ARG A 46 -9.97 -7.60 11.39
CA ARG A 46 -9.19 -7.26 10.18
C ARG A 46 -9.94 -6.30 9.27
N VAL A 47 -11.21 -6.58 8.99
CA VAL A 47 -12.05 -5.69 8.17
C VAL A 47 -12.15 -4.31 8.84
N GLY A 48 -12.36 -4.29 10.16
CA GLY A 48 -12.39 -3.04 10.93
C GLY A 48 -11.09 -2.24 10.81
N ALA A 49 -9.92 -2.89 10.88
CA ALA A 49 -8.63 -2.24 10.73
C ALA A 49 -8.43 -1.59 9.34
N LEU A 50 -9.02 -2.18 8.29
CA LEU A 50 -8.90 -1.68 6.92
C LEU A 50 -9.82 -0.48 6.61
N THR A 51 -10.92 -0.31 7.35
CA THR A 51 -11.82 0.85 7.18
C THR A 51 -11.13 2.21 7.39
N ALA A 52 -10.00 2.22 8.11
CA ALA A 52 -9.23 3.43 8.37
C ALA A 52 -8.17 3.74 7.29
N ILE A 53 -8.05 2.93 6.23
CA ILE A 53 -7.02 3.10 5.19
C ILE A 53 -7.62 3.83 3.98
N GLU A 54 -7.47 5.15 3.90
CA GLU A 54 -7.90 5.92 2.72
C GLU A 54 -7.02 5.61 1.49
N PRO A 55 -7.56 5.67 0.25
CA PRO A 55 -8.96 5.90 -0.12
C PRO A 55 -9.84 4.65 -0.05
N PHE A 56 -9.26 3.47 0.17
CA PHE A 56 -9.93 2.18 0.01
C PHE A 56 -10.92 1.85 1.13
N GLY A 57 -10.67 2.38 2.33
CA GLY A 57 -11.48 2.18 3.52
C GLY A 57 -12.87 2.80 3.43
N ASP A 58 -13.04 3.88 2.65
CA ASP A 58 -14.33 4.51 2.38
C ASP A 58 -15.24 3.65 1.49
N ASP A 59 -14.65 2.80 0.63
CA ASP A 59 -15.40 1.88 -0.23
C ASP A 59 -15.87 0.62 0.53
N ILE A 60 -15.39 0.38 1.77
CA ILE A 60 -15.91 -0.64 2.68
C ILE A 60 -17.24 -0.16 3.29
N GLY A 61 -18.30 -0.17 2.48
CA GLY A 61 -19.68 0.03 2.94
C GLY A 61 -20.32 -1.28 3.45
N ALA A 62 -21.40 -1.15 4.24
CA ALA A 62 -22.21 -2.30 4.70
C ALA A 62 -22.83 -3.11 3.53
N GLU A 63 -22.80 -2.57 2.32
CA GLU A 63 -23.36 -3.15 1.10
C GLU A 63 -22.41 -4.17 0.45
N ASP A 64 -21.10 -4.12 0.79
CA ASP A 64 -20.04 -4.93 0.18
C ASP A 64 -19.14 -5.62 1.23
N GLU A 65 -19.77 -6.17 2.27
CA GLU A 65 -19.09 -6.92 3.34
C GLU A 65 -18.29 -8.12 2.80
N ALA A 66 -18.71 -8.71 1.68
CA ALA A 66 -17.97 -9.78 0.99
C ALA A 66 -16.68 -9.26 0.35
N ALA A 67 -16.74 -8.16 -0.41
CA ALA A 67 -15.55 -7.57 -1.03
C ALA A 67 -14.55 -7.07 0.04
N ALA A 68 -15.05 -6.56 1.16
CA ALA A 68 -14.21 -6.16 2.29
C ALA A 68 -13.46 -7.34 2.92
N ARG A 69 -14.10 -8.52 3.00
CA ARG A 69 -13.45 -9.76 3.47
C ARG A 69 -12.45 -10.29 2.46
N ASP A 70 -12.80 -10.32 1.17
CA ASP A 70 -11.88 -10.74 0.10
C ASP A 70 -10.64 -9.86 0.06
N TRP A 71 -10.81 -8.54 0.23
CA TRP A 71 -9.69 -7.63 0.37
C TRP A 71 -8.87 -7.90 1.62
N ALA A 72 -9.49 -8.10 2.79
CA ALA A 72 -8.78 -8.43 4.03
C ALA A 72 -7.94 -9.71 3.93
N ASP A 73 -8.46 -10.73 3.24
CA ASP A 73 -7.74 -11.97 2.97
C ASP A 73 -6.55 -11.76 2.03
N GLU A 74 -6.71 -10.93 1.00
CA GLU A 74 -5.59 -10.61 0.12
C GLU A 74 -4.55 -9.74 0.82
N VAL A 75 -4.94 -8.81 1.70
CA VAL A 75 -3.99 -8.08 2.56
C VAL A 75 -3.21 -9.04 3.46
N ALA A 76 -3.88 -10.03 4.06
CA ALA A 76 -3.22 -11.04 4.88
C ALA A 76 -2.21 -11.85 4.06
N ARG A 77 -2.51 -12.16 2.80
CA ARG A 77 -1.58 -12.80 1.85
C ARG A 77 -0.37 -11.91 1.54
N GLN A 78 -0.56 -10.62 1.30
CA GLN A 78 0.54 -9.68 1.08
C GLN A 78 1.44 -9.54 2.32
N CYS A 79 0.89 -9.80 3.52
CA CYS A 79 1.62 -9.83 4.78
C CYS A 79 2.39 -11.14 5.03
N GLU A 80 2.12 -12.23 4.30
CA GLU A 80 2.79 -13.51 4.52
C GLU A 80 4.30 -13.40 4.27
N GLY A 81 5.12 -13.69 5.30
CA GLY A 81 6.57 -13.58 5.22
C GLY A 81 7.11 -12.14 5.29
N HIS A 82 6.23 -11.15 5.49
CA HIS A 82 6.57 -9.72 5.56
C HIS A 82 6.03 -9.07 6.84
N PRO A 83 6.42 -9.54 8.05
CA PRO A 83 5.84 -9.07 9.31
C PRO A 83 6.08 -7.57 9.56
N ASP A 84 7.20 -7.04 9.07
CA ASP A 84 7.59 -5.64 9.27
C ASP A 84 7.03 -4.68 8.20
N LEU A 85 6.29 -5.19 7.20
CA LEU A 85 5.67 -4.37 6.18
C LEU A 85 4.53 -3.55 6.80
N SER A 86 4.39 -2.29 6.40
CA SER A 86 3.27 -1.47 6.86
C SER A 86 1.97 -2.01 6.31
N LEU A 87 0.92 -2.00 7.13
CA LEU A 87 -0.40 -2.46 6.69
C LEU A 87 -0.89 -1.67 5.47
N THR A 88 -0.63 -0.37 5.43
CA THR A 88 -0.96 0.50 4.30
C THR A 88 -0.31 0.02 2.98
N ALA A 89 0.94 -0.42 3.01
CA ALA A 89 1.63 -0.93 1.83
C ALA A 89 1.05 -2.28 1.37
N ALA A 90 0.73 -3.17 2.31
CA ALA A 90 0.06 -4.44 2.01
C ALA A 90 -1.35 -4.23 1.45
N ALA A 91 -2.11 -3.30 2.02
CA ALA A 91 -3.43 -2.88 1.58
C ALA A 91 -3.44 -2.37 0.13
N ALA A 92 -2.47 -1.52 -0.21
CA ALA A 92 -2.29 -1.02 -1.57
C ALA A 92 -1.96 -2.13 -2.57
N ALA A 93 -1.07 -3.05 -2.20
CA ALA A 93 -0.71 -4.20 -3.05
C ALA A 93 -1.90 -5.13 -3.27
N ALA A 94 -2.70 -5.39 -2.23
CA ALA A 94 -3.89 -6.20 -2.32
C ALA A 94 -4.96 -5.58 -3.24
N ASN A 95 -5.18 -4.26 -3.13
CA ASN A 95 -6.12 -3.55 -4.00
C ASN A 95 -5.70 -3.62 -5.48
N LEU A 96 -4.40 -3.50 -5.76
CA LEU A 96 -3.88 -3.68 -7.11
C LEU A 96 -4.12 -5.12 -7.62
N SER A 97 -3.84 -6.13 -6.79
CA SER A 97 -4.03 -7.53 -7.17
C SER A 97 -5.49 -7.85 -7.51
N LEU A 98 -6.46 -7.36 -6.71
CA LEU A 98 -7.88 -7.61 -6.95
C LEU A 98 -8.42 -6.82 -8.14
N GLY A 99 -7.84 -5.65 -8.46
CA GLY A 99 -8.23 -4.85 -9.61
C GLY A 99 -7.69 -5.35 -10.95
N GLU A 100 -6.73 -6.28 -10.96
CA GLU A 100 -6.17 -6.89 -12.18
C GLU A 100 -6.95 -8.14 -12.65
N ASP A 101 -7.89 -8.66 -11.85
CA ASP A 101 -8.70 -9.85 -12.15
C ASP A 101 -10.02 -9.56 -12.91
N ASP A 102 -10.33 -8.29 -13.25
CA ASP A 102 -11.54 -7.84 -13.97
C ASP A 102 -11.33 -7.57 -15.48
#